data_AF-I9WCP7-F1
#
_entry.id   AF-I9WCP7-F1
#
_cell.length_a   1.000
_cell.length_b   1.000
_cell.length_c   1.000
_cell.angle_alpha   90.00
_cell.angle_beta   90.00
_cell.angle_gamma   90.00
#
_symmetry.space_group_name_H-M   'P 1'
#
loop_
_entity.id
_entity.type
_entity.pdbx_description
1 polymer ?
#
loop_
_entity_poly.entity_id
_entity_poly.type
_entity_poly.pdbx_seq_one_letter_code
_entity_poly.pdbx_strand_id
1 'polypeptide(L)'
;MPASLGSLTPDPALADLLIGNASSFRPDLQMAEGFGRHIIIHHVAIAIELALKAYLARAGIDDDRQRQLIGHDLDRALKFAEAHGLVAPPRTRDVVELVHPYFMQGGFHREKRSWPGDITPVALDVIDELITAASQV
;
A
#
# COMPACT_ATOMS: atom_id res chain seq x y z
N MET A 1 -18.76 -9.36 26.98
CA MET A 1 -19.45 -8.87 25.77
C MET A 1 -18.53 -9.16 24.59
N PRO A 2 -18.87 -10.06 23.64
CA PRO A 2 -18.07 -10.15 22.44
C PRO A 2 -18.30 -8.86 21.62
N ALA A 3 -17.23 -8.26 21.12
CA ALA A 3 -17.33 -7.15 20.17
C ALA A 3 -18.18 -7.61 18.99
N SER A 4 -19.19 -6.82 18.63
CA SER A 4 -20.01 -7.07 17.45
C SER A 4 -19.06 -7.17 16.25
N LEU A 5 -18.96 -8.35 15.64
CA LEU A 5 -18.33 -8.53 14.34
C LEU A 5 -19.24 -7.81 13.34
N GLY A 6 -19.07 -6.49 13.22
CA GLY A 6 -19.69 -5.69 12.17
C GLY A 6 -19.54 -6.43 10.85
N SER A 7 -20.66 -6.61 10.16
CA SER A 7 -20.79 -7.45 8.97
C SER A 7 -19.70 -7.13 7.96
N LEU A 8 -18.92 -8.14 7.56
CA LEU A 8 -17.97 -8.03 6.45
C LEU A 8 -18.79 -7.76 5.18
N THR A 9 -18.89 -6.49 4.80
CA THR A 9 -19.64 -6.06 3.63
C THR A 9 -18.62 -5.48 2.67
N PRO A 10 -18.31 -6.18 1.56
CA PRO A 10 -17.42 -5.64 0.54
C PRO A 10 -17.85 -4.25 0.10
N ASP A 11 -16.89 -3.34 0.00
CA ASP A 11 -17.08 -2.00 -0.58
C ASP A 11 -16.32 -1.92 -1.92
N PRO A 12 -16.93 -2.39 -3.01
CA PRO A 12 -16.28 -2.39 -4.32
C PRO A 12 -16.04 -0.96 -4.84
N ALA A 13 -16.85 0.02 -4.46
CA ALA A 13 -16.72 1.39 -4.92
C ALA A 13 -15.49 2.06 -4.27
N LEU A 14 -15.31 1.87 -2.96
CA LEU A 14 -14.08 2.31 -2.28
C LEU A 14 -12.86 1.60 -2.85
N ALA A 15 -12.94 0.29 -3.08
CA ALA A 15 -11.83 -0.46 -3.65
C ALA A 15 -11.41 0.05 -5.02
N ASP A 16 -12.36 0.31 -5.92
CA ASP A 16 -12.08 0.84 -7.26
C ASP A 16 -11.48 2.24 -7.23
N LEU A 17 -11.94 3.09 -6.32
CA LEU A 17 -11.35 4.41 -6.09
C LEU A 17 -9.89 4.29 -5.63
N LEU A 18 -9.62 3.40 -4.68
CA LEU A 18 -8.28 3.17 -4.13
C LEU A 18 -7.33 2.57 -5.18
N ILE A 19 -7.80 1.62 -5.99
CA ILE A 19 -7.06 1.06 -7.15
C ILE A 19 -6.72 2.16 -8.16
N GLY A 20 -7.69 3.02 -8.49
CA GLY A 20 -7.47 4.15 -9.40
C GLY A 20 -6.40 5.11 -8.87
N ASN A 21 -6.46 5.44 -7.58
CA ASN A 21 -5.48 6.31 -6.94
C ASN A 21 -4.09 5.66 -6.87
N ALA A 22 -3.98 4.37 -6.53
CA ALA A 22 -2.72 3.62 -6.55
C ALA A 22 -2.10 3.63 -7.96
N SER A 23 -2.92 3.38 -8.98
CA SER A 23 -2.50 3.36 -10.38
C SER A 23 -2.00 4.71 -10.89
N SER A 24 -2.51 5.82 -10.35
CA SER A 24 -2.11 7.17 -10.78
C SER A 24 -0.66 7.54 -10.45
N PHE A 25 0.01 6.80 -9.57
CA PHE A 25 1.44 7.02 -9.27
C PHE A 25 2.38 6.39 -10.30
N ARG A 26 1.90 5.49 -11.18
CA ARG A 26 2.75 4.80 -12.17
C ARG A 26 3.55 5.75 -13.08
N PRO A 27 2.98 6.82 -13.65
CA PRO A 27 3.75 7.74 -14.50
C PRO A 27 4.91 8.40 -13.75
N ASP A 28 4.69 8.84 -12.51
CA ASP A 28 5.73 9.48 -11.69
C ASP A 28 6.85 8.50 -11.35
N LEU A 29 6.49 7.25 -11.06
CA LEU A 29 7.46 6.18 -10.82
C LEU A 29 8.23 5.83 -12.10
N GLN A 30 7.58 5.75 -13.27
CA GLN A 30 8.28 5.52 -14.54
C GLN A 30 9.26 6.65 -14.90
N MET A 31 8.99 7.87 -14.44
CA MET A 31 9.85 9.05 -14.64
C MET A 31 10.74 9.35 -13.41
N ALA A 32 11.00 8.35 -12.55
CA ALA A 32 11.67 8.51 -11.27
C ALA A 32 13.03 9.26 -11.33
N GLU A 33 13.78 9.13 -12.43
CA GLU A 33 15.04 9.86 -12.65
C GLU A 33 14.88 11.39 -12.58
N GLY A 34 13.70 11.91 -12.91
CA GLY A 34 13.35 13.33 -12.84
C GLY A 34 12.94 13.82 -11.45
N PHE A 35 12.80 12.93 -10.47
CA PHE A 35 12.31 13.24 -9.14
C PHE A 35 13.36 13.03 -8.04
N GLY A 36 13.23 13.76 -6.93
CA GLY A 36 14.00 13.47 -5.74
C GLY A 36 13.62 12.11 -5.17
N ARG A 37 14.60 11.28 -4.78
CA ARG A 37 14.36 9.93 -4.24
C ARG A 37 13.29 9.89 -3.14
N HIS A 38 13.30 10.85 -2.22
CA HIS A 38 12.29 10.96 -1.15
C HIS A 38 10.84 11.03 -1.67
N ILE A 39 10.62 11.71 -2.81
CA ILE A 39 9.31 11.79 -3.48
C ILE A 39 8.92 10.42 -4.00
N ILE A 40 9.84 9.73 -4.68
CA ILE A 40 9.60 8.40 -5.23
C ILE A 40 9.29 7.38 -4.14
N ILE A 41 10.04 7.36 -3.04
CA ILE A 41 9.70 6.50 -1.90
C ILE A 41 8.33 6.83 -1.33
N HIS A 42 7.98 8.11 -1.23
CA HIS A 42 6.66 8.50 -0.74
C HIS A 42 5.54 8.03 -1.68
N HIS A 43 5.73 8.17 -2.99
CA HIS A 43 4.78 7.67 -4.00
C HIS A 43 4.64 6.15 -3.95
N VAL A 44 5.75 5.41 -3.82
CA VAL A 44 5.73 3.95 -3.65
C VAL A 44 4.96 3.57 -2.38
N ALA A 45 5.24 4.24 -1.25
CA ALA A 45 4.57 3.98 0.01
C ALA A 45 3.06 4.19 -0.09
N ILE A 46 2.62 5.32 -0.66
CA ILE A 46 1.19 5.61 -0.84
C ILE A 46 0.55 4.60 -1.79
N ALA A 47 1.18 4.29 -2.93
CA ALA A 47 0.60 3.35 -3.89
C ALA A 47 0.40 1.96 -3.28
N ILE A 48 1.37 1.47 -2.52
CA ILE A 48 1.25 0.19 -1.79
C ILE A 48 0.16 0.26 -0.72
N GLU A 49 0.09 1.35 0.06
CA GLU A 49 -0.94 1.54 1.08
C GLU A 49 -2.34 1.46 0.46
N LEU A 50 -2.56 2.17 -0.65
CA LEU A 50 -3.83 2.23 -1.35
C LEU A 50 -4.21 0.86 -1.94
N ALA A 51 -3.25 0.13 -2.53
CA ALA A 51 -3.51 -1.20 -3.07
C ALA A 51 -3.90 -2.22 -1.97
N LEU A 52 -3.22 -2.19 -0.81
CA LEU A 52 -3.55 -3.04 0.33
C LEU A 52 -4.93 -2.68 0.94
N LYS A 53 -5.24 -1.39 1.03
CA LYS A 53 -6.56 -0.91 1.48
C LYS A 53 -7.68 -1.29 0.51
N ALA A 54 -7.41 -1.28 -0.79
CA ALA A 54 -8.35 -1.75 -1.80
C ALA A 54 -8.67 -3.24 -1.64
N TYR A 55 -7.64 -4.08 -1.45
CA TYR A 55 -7.82 -5.50 -1.16
C TYR A 55 -8.71 -5.71 0.08
N LEU A 56 -8.44 -4.97 1.15
CA LEU A 56 -9.21 -5.05 2.39
C LEU A 56 -10.66 -4.58 2.23
N ALA A 57 -10.90 -3.53 1.43
CA ALA A 57 -12.25 -3.07 1.11
C ALA A 57 -13.05 -4.16 0.37
N ARG A 58 -12.42 -4.87 -0.58
CA ARG A 58 -13.01 -6.02 -1.27
C ARG A 58 -13.25 -7.21 -0.34
N ALA A 59 -12.34 -7.43 0.61
CA ALA A 59 -12.48 -8.44 1.65
C ALA A 59 -13.52 -8.11 2.74
N GLY A 60 -14.22 -6.96 2.61
CA GLY A 60 -15.32 -6.57 3.50
C GLY A 60 -14.90 -5.77 4.73
N ILE A 61 -13.69 -5.18 4.72
CA ILE A 61 -13.23 -4.27 5.77
C ILE A 61 -13.55 -2.83 5.36
N ASP A 62 -14.52 -2.24 6.07
CA ASP A 62 -14.94 -0.85 5.84
C ASP A 62 -13.83 0.19 6.12
N ASP A 63 -13.98 1.38 5.55
CA ASP A 63 -13.00 2.48 5.67
C ASP A 63 -12.76 2.89 7.13
N ASP A 64 -13.80 2.93 7.97
CA ASP A 64 -13.67 3.31 9.37
C ASP A 64 -12.76 2.34 10.14
N ARG A 65 -12.92 1.03 9.92
CA ARG A 65 -12.05 0.00 10.49
C ARG A 65 -10.65 0.09 9.92
N GLN A 66 -10.49 0.33 8.62
CA GLN A 66 -9.17 0.52 8.04
C GLN A 66 -8.45 1.72 8.68
N ARG A 67 -9.14 2.84 8.90
CA ARG A 67 -8.57 4.03 9.57
C ARG A 67 -8.22 3.77 11.03
N GLN A 68 -9.09 3.08 11.77
CA GLN A 68 -8.89 2.79 13.19
C GLN A 68 -7.79 1.75 13.44
N LEU A 69 -7.76 0.69 12.64
CA LEU A 69 -6.86 -0.44 12.85
C LEU A 69 -5.52 -0.23 12.15
N ILE A 70 -5.52 0.28 10.92
CA ILE A 70 -4.32 0.36 10.06
C ILE A 70 -3.77 1.78 10.02
N GLY A 71 -4.62 2.78 9.77
CA GLY A 71 -4.18 4.15 9.57
C GLY A 71 -3.19 4.25 8.40
N HIS A 72 -2.03 4.87 8.62
CA HIS A 72 -0.93 5.00 7.66
C HIS A 72 0.23 4.02 7.92
N ASP A 73 -0.05 2.90 8.60
CA ASP A 73 0.95 1.89 8.92
C ASP A 73 1.00 0.80 7.83
N LEU A 74 2.00 0.89 6.95
CA LEU A 74 2.19 -0.07 5.84
C LEU A 74 2.44 -1.51 6.28
N ASP A 75 3.26 -1.72 7.31
CA ASP A 75 3.54 -3.07 7.81
C ASP A 75 2.26 -3.69 8.39
N ARG A 76 1.48 -2.88 9.11
CA ARG A 76 0.17 -3.32 9.60
C ARG A 76 -0.82 -3.56 8.47
N ALA A 77 -0.85 -2.73 7.44
CA ALA A 77 -1.71 -2.92 6.27
C ALA A 77 -1.45 -4.27 5.60
N LEU A 78 -0.16 -4.60 5.38
CA LEU A 78 0.25 -5.85 4.76
C LEU A 78 -0.14 -7.05 5.63
N LYS A 79 0.20 -7.04 6.91
CA LYS A 79 -0.16 -8.13 7.85
C LYS A 79 -1.66 -8.33 7.93
N PHE A 80 -2.43 -7.25 7.90
CA PHE A 80 -3.87 -7.33 7.97
C PHE A 80 -4.46 -7.90 6.67
N ALA A 81 -3.95 -7.50 5.51
CA ALA A 81 -4.34 -8.09 4.23
C ALA A 81 -3.99 -9.59 4.16
N GLU A 82 -2.78 -9.98 4.59
CA GLU A 82 -2.37 -11.40 4.69
C GLU A 82 -3.33 -12.20 5.59
N ALA A 83 -3.72 -11.64 6.73
CA ALA A 83 -4.69 -12.26 7.63
C ALA A 83 -6.10 -12.41 7.02
N HIS A 84 -6.42 -11.65 5.97
CA HIS A 84 -7.67 -11.73 5.21
C HIS A 84 -7.53 -12.53 3.90
N GLY A 85 -6.42 -13.26 3.73
CA GLY A 85 -6.23 -14.18 2.62
C GLY A 85 -5.38 -13.65 1.47
N LEU A 86 -4.78 -12.46 1.61
CA LEU A 86 -3.82 -11.98 0.61
C LEU A 86 -2.59 -12.89 0.62
N VAL A 87 -2.31 -13.52 -0.51
CA VAL A 87 -0.99 -14.09 -0.78
C VAL A 87 -0.14 -12.95 -1.34
N ALA A 88 0.67 -12.35 -0.48
CA ALA A 88 1.46 -11.19 -0.87
C ALA A 88 2.41 -11.53 -2.05
N PRO A 89 2.45 -10.69 -3.10
CA PRO A 89 3.40 -10.81 -4.19
C PRO A 89 4.84 -10.97 -3.70
N PRO A 90 5.70 -11.71 -4.43
CA PRO A 90 7.13 -11.75 -4.13
C PRO A 90 7.69 -10.34 -3.94
N ARG A 91 8.66 -10.19 -3.03
CA ARG A 91 9.32 -8.90 -2.73
C ARG A 91 8.43 -7.84 -2.05
N THR A 92 7.11 -8.04 -1.91
CA THR A 92 6.22 -7.08 -1.24
C THR A 92 6.73 -6.70 0.15
N ARG A 93 7.10 -7.71 0.96
CA ARG A 93 7.62 -7.50 2.31
C ARG A 93 8.93 -6.72 2.29
N ASP A 94 9.86 -7.07 1.39
CA ASP A 94 11.13 -6.35 1.25
C ASP A 94 10.92 -4.87 0.89
N VAL A 95 10.00 -4.59 -0.02
CA VAL A 95 9.66 -3.20 -0.41
C VAL A 95 8.99 -2.47 0.74
N VAL A 96 8.03 -3.10 1.43
CA VAL A 96 7.37 -2.52 2.62
C VAL A 96 8.38 -2.21 3.72
N GLU A 97 9.26 -3.15 4.07
CA GLU A 97 10.31 -2.93 5.08
C GLU A 97 11.24 -1.77 4.73
N LEU A 98 11.50 -1.58 3.43
CA LEU A 98 12.33 -0.49 2.95
C LEU A 98 11.63 0.87 3.03
N VAL A 99 10.36 0.97 2.66
CA VAL A 99 9.65 2.26 2.55
C VAL A 99 8.89 2.64 3.83
N HIS A 100 8.46 1.67 4.62
CA HIS A 100 7.64 1.87 5.82
C HIS A 100 8.25 2.84 6.85
N PRO A 101 9.53 2.73 7.23
CA PRO A 101 10.14 3.67 8.18
C PRO A 101 10.05 5.14 7.74
N TYR A 102 10.12 5.40 6.43
CA TYR A 102 10.03 6.74 5.87
C TYR A 102 8.61 7.25 5.82
N PHE A 103 7.66 6.36 5.51
CA PHE A 103 6.25 6.69 5.50
C PHE A 103 5.75 7.10 6.89
N MET A 104 6.18 6.37 7.94
CA MET A 104 5.82 6.64 9.33
C MET A 104 6.37 7.96 9.89
N GLN A 105 7.43 8.51 9.29
CA GLN A 105 7.99 9.80 9.70
C GLN A 105 7.24 11.00 9.09
N GLY A 106 6.28 10.78 8.19
CA GLY A 106 5.67 11.84 7.38
C GLY A 106 6.61 12.25 6.25
N GLY A 107 6.13 12.14 5.00
CA GLY A 107 6.89 12.07 3.73
C GLY A 107 7.84 13.21 3.36
N PHE A 108 8.18 14.11 4.28
CA PHE A 108 9.05 15.27 4.05
C PHE A 108 10.39 15.23 4.81
N HIS A 109 10.70 14.14 5.52
CA HIS A 109 11.97 14.03 6.24
C HIS A 109 13.13 13.69 5.29
N ARG A 110 14.14 14.57 5.27
CA ARG A 110 15.30 14.57 4.35
C ARG A 110 16.50 13.75 4.86
N GLU A 111 16.29 12.76 5.73
CA GLU A 111 17.43 12.12 6.40
C GLU A 111 18.35 11.30 5.47
N LYS A 112 19.64 11.40 5.77
CA LYS A 112 20.79 10.88 5.01
C LYS A 112 21.06 9.39 5.26
N ARG A 113 20.08 8.51 5.06
CA ARG A 113 20.36 7.07 5.04
C ARG A 113 20.79 6.66 3.63
N SER A 114 21.83 5.83 3.51
CA SER A 114 22.24 5.25 2.22
C SER A 114 21.12 4.36 1.72
N TRP A 115 20.45 4.80 0.67
CA TRP A 115 19.40 4.03 0.01
C TRP A 115 20.00 2.80 -0.67
N PRO A 116 19.24 1.69 -0.75
CA PRO A 116 19.51 0.66 -1.74
C PRO A 116 19.52 1.26 -3.15
N GLY A 117 19.91 0.46 -4.15
CA GLY A 117 19.83 0.84 -5.56
C GLY A 117 18.42 1.31 -5.98
N ASP A 118 18.25 1.67 -7.25
CA ASP A 118 16.93 2.03 -7.75
C ASP A 118 15.92 0.89 -7.51
N ILE A 119 14.93 1.16 -6.65
CA ILE A 119 13.89 0.20 -6.26
C ILE A 119 12.66 0.29 -7.15
N THR A 120 12.60 1.32 -8.00
CA THR A 120 11.42 1.70 -8.77
C THR A 120 10.90 0.55 -9.65
N PRO A 121 11.75 -0.23 -10.36
CA PRO A 121 11.25 -1.35 -11.15
C PRO A 121 10.55 -2.41 -10.28
N VAL A 122 11.18 -2.80 -9.17
CA VAL A 122 10.61 -3.80 -8.24
C VAL A 122 9.35 -3.27 -7.56
N ALA A 123 9.32 -1.98 -7.22
CA ALA A 123 8.15 -1.36 -6.62
C ALA A 123 6.97 -1.30 -7.59
N LEU A 124 7.21 -1.00 -8.88
CA LEU A 124 6.17 -1.03 -9.91
C LEU A 124 5.57 -2.43 -10.06
N ASP A 125 6.40 -3.47 -10.11
CA ASP A 125 5.93 -4.85 -10.19
C ASP A 125 5.07 -5.22 -8.97
N VAL A 126 5.53 -4.89 -7.76
CA VAL A 126 4.77 -5.12 -6.52
C VAL A 126 3.43 -4.37 -6.52
N ILE A 127 3.41 -3.11 -6.94
CA ILE A 127 2.18 -2.30 -7.02
C ILE A 127 1.19 -2.92 -8.01
N ASP A 128 1.66 -3.30 -9.21
CA ASP A 128 0.82 -3.88 -10.26
C ASP A 128 0.27 -5.25 -9.82
N GLU A 129 1.06 -6.09 -9.15
CA GLU A 129 0.61 -7.37 -8.60
C GLU A 129 -0.39 -7.19 -7.45
N LEU A 130 -0.18 -6.22 -6.55
CA LEU A 130 -1.13 -5.91 -5.47
C LEU A 130 -2.46 -5.37 -6.01
N ILE A 131 -2.43 -4.51 -7.03
CA ILE A 131 -3.64 -4.02 -7.72
C ILE A 131 -4.38 -5.18 -8.38
N THR A 132 -3.64 -6.09 -9.01
CA THR A 132 -4.21 -7.29 -9.63
C THR A 132 -4.89 -8.16 -8.58
N ALA A 133 -4.22 -8.41 -7.45
CA ALA A 133 -4.79 -9.17 -6.33
C ALA A 133 -6.06 -8.51 -5.77
N ALA A 134 -6.04 -7.18 -5.56
CA ALA A 134 -7.21 -6.44 -5.09
C ALA A 134 -8.40 -6.51 -6.08
N SER A 135 -8.12 -6.64 -7.38
CA SER A 135 -9.15 -6.73 -8.42
C SER A 135 -9.80 -8.12 -8.54
N GLN A 136 -9.27 -9.12 -7.83
CA GLN A 136 -9.69 -10.53 -7.92
C GLN A 136 -10.44 -11.04 -6.67
N VAL A 137 -10.58 -10.19 -5.65
CA VAL A 137 -11.36 -10.46 -4.43
C VAL A 137 -12.84 -10.12 -4.65
#